data_AF-A0A7K4L0U6-F1
#
_entry.id   AF-A0A7K4L0U6-F1
#
_cell.length_a   1.000
_cell.length_b   1.000
_cell.length_c   1.000
_cell.angle_alpha   90.00
_cell.angle_beta   90.00
_cell.angle_gamma   90.00
#
_symmetry.space_group_name_H-M   'P 1'
#
loop_
_entity.id
_entity.type
_entity.pdbx_description
1 polymer ?
#
loop_
_entity_poly.entity_id
_entity_poly.type
_entity_poly.pdbx_seq_one_letter_code
_entity_poly.pdbx_strand_id
1 'polypeptide(L)'
;SSPCRYSLLAVFAATDGGITRVFPNKAADDWEEEPEPFNASFYRRSLDNKGYIFKPPYRDDGYRGLDLENSTVGILVSTAVELSIGGRTLKPAGGQGRCGRPAAHAAEEASPPAAMPLAVVGVKLDLEAWAEKFKVLASNRTDRDQLGARRCDPSTSCEMDCEANNKDLLCVLIDDGGFLVLSNQEDHWFQVGKFFSEVDANLMSALYNNSFYARKESYDFQSVCAPEAQSNTGAAPRGVFVPTMADFLNLAWWTSAAAW
;
A
#
# COMPACT_ATOMS: atom_id res chain seq x y z
N SER A 1 5.02 15.15 -35.32
CA SER A 1 5.86 15.17 -34.12
C SER A 1 5.09 14.50 -33.00
N SER A 2 5.42 13.26 -32.66
CA SER A 2 4.90 12.61 -31.46
C SER A 2 5.46 13.35 -30.25
N PRO A 3 4.62 13.83 -29.30
CA PRO A 3 5.13 14.45 -28.09
C PRO A 3 5.90 13.37 -27.32
N CYS A 4 7.13 13.67 -26.91
CA CYS A 4 7.77 12.92 -25.84
C CYS A 4 6.89 13.06 -24.61
N ARG A 5 5.92 12.16 -24.41
CA ARG A 5 5.24 12.02 -23.11
C ARG A 5 6.34 11.66 -22.12
N TYR A 6 6.65 12.59 -21.22
CA TYR A 6 7.63 12.35 -20.17
C TYR A 6 7.11 11.18 -19.33
N SER A 7 7.81 10.04 -19.32
CA SER A 7 7.45 8.88 -18.49
C SER A 7 7.63 9.14 -16.98
N LEU A 8 8.02 10.37 -16.63
CA LEU A 8 8.27 10.85 -15.29
C LEU A 8 7.41 12.10 -15.07
N LEU A 9 6.49 12.00 -14.11
CA LEU A 9 5.54 13.03 -13.73
C LEU A 9 6.15 13.98 -12.69
N ALA A 10 6.92 13.43 -11.74
CA ALA A 10 7.55 14.20 -10.67
C ALA A 10 8.81 13.51 -10.13
N VAL A 11 9.66 14.29 -9.47
CA VAL A 11 10.72 13.81 -8.57
C VAL A 11 10.45 14.39 -7.20
N PHE A 12 10.72 13.62 -6.13
CA PHE A 12 10.57 14.11 -4.78
C PHE A 12 11.72 13.67 -3.86
N ALA A 13 11.90 14.43 -2.79
CA ALA A 13 12.79 14.09 -1.69
C ALA A 13 12.07 14.39 -0.37
N ALA A 14 11.90 13.36 0.46
CA ALA A 14 11.38 13.44 1.81
C ALA A 14 12.56 13.29 2.79
N THR A 15 12.64 14.20 3.74
CA THR A 15 13.75 14.29 4.70
C THR A 15 13.27 13.99 6.12
N ASP A 16 14.20 13.58 6.97
CA ASP A 16 13.97 13.38 8.41
C ASP A 16 13.52 14.66 9.14
N GLY A 17 13.82 15.83 8.57
CA GLY A 17 13.36 17.14 9.05
C GLY A 17 11.88 17.41 8.87
N GLY A 18 11.09 16.42 8.43
CA GLY A 18 9.63 16.54 8.28
C GLY A 18 9.20 17.24 6.99
N ILE A 19 10.10 17.41 6.02
CA ILE A 19 9.84 18.15 4.78
C ILE A 19 9.92 17.20 3.59
N THR A 20 8.85 17.21 2.78
CA THR A 20 8.82 16.62 1.43
C THR A 20 8.87 17.74 0.39
N ARG A 21 9.82 17.66 -0.55
CA ARG A 21 9.91 18.56 -1.70
C ARG A 21 9.61 17.80 -2.98
N VAL A 22 8.75 18.36 -3.82
CA VAL A 22 8.30 17.77 -5.09
C VAL A 22 8.64 18.71 -6.22
N PHE A 23 9.10 18.17 -7.35
CA PHE A 23 9.44 18.90 -8.56
C PHE A 23 8.82 18.22 -9.78
N PRO A 24 8.28 18.98 -10.76
CA PRO A 24 8.16 20.45 -10.79
C PRO A 24 7.07 20.98 -9.84
N ASN A 25 7.04 22.30 -9.59
CA ASN A 25 6.08 22.92 -8.66
C ASN A 25 4.62 22.56 -9.00
N LYS A 26 4.27 22.46 -10.30
CA LYS A 26 2.93 22.02 -10.71
C LYS A 26 2.56 20.65 -10.13
N ALA A 27 3.50 19.71 -10.10
CA ALA A 27 3.27 18.39 -9.53
C ALA A 27 3.27 18.40 -7.98
N ALA A 28 3.81 19.46 -7.36
CA ALA A 28 3.71 19.67 -5.92
C ALA A 28 2.31 20.15 -5.53
N ASP A 29 1.65 20.95 -6.39
CA ASP A 29 0.28 21.40 -6.19
C ASP A 29 -0.72 20.22 -6.27
N ASP A 30 -0.45 19.25 -7.16
CA ASP A 30 -1.24 18.03 -7.36
C ASP A 30 -0.74 16.82 -6.52
N TRP A 31 -0.02 17.08 -5.43
CA TRP A 31 0.57 16.04 -4.60
C TRP A 31 -0.45 15.47 -3.60
N GLU A 32 -0.91 14.25 -3.86
CA GLU A 32 -1.93 13.55 -3.06
C GLU A 32 -1.37 12.77 -1.87
N GLU A 33 -0.05 12.63 -1.78
CA GLU A 33 0.59 11.88 -0.70
C GLU A 33 0.73 12.73 0.56
N GLU A 34 0.85 12.03 1.69
CA GLU A 34 1.00 12.67 3.01
C GLU A 34 2.22 13.61 3.02
N PRO A 35 2.05 14.91 3.32
CA PRO A 35 3.14 15.89 3.29
C PRO A 35 4.17 15.64 4.40
N GLU A 36 3.72 15.08 5.53
CA GLU A 36 4.57 14.71 6.66
C GLU A 36 5.20 13.33 6.43
N PRO A 37 6.54 13.23 6.27
CA PRO A 37 7.24 11.99 5.95
C PRO A 37 6.98 10.85 6.94
N PHE A 38 6.83 11.15 8.23
CA PHE A 38 6.61 10.12 9.26
C PHE A 38 5.23 9.45 9.18
N ASN A 39 4.25 10.14 8.60
CA ASN A 39 2.91 9.59 8.35
C ASN A 39 2.84 8.92 6.96
N ALA A 40 3.66 9.37 6.01
CA ALA A 40 3.72 8.81 4.67
C ALA A 40 4.14 7.33 4.63
N SER A 41 3.39 6.50 3.87
CA SER A 41 3.68 5.07 3.75
C SER A 41 4.94 4.80 2.92
N PHE A 42 5.16 5.54 1.84
CA PHE A 42 6.35 5.39 0.98
C PHE A 42 7.65 5.65 1.77
N TYR A 43 7.63 6.61 2.70
CA TYR A 43 8.79 6.98 3.50
C TYR A 43 9.18 5.83 4.42
N ARG A 44 8.26 5.39 5.29
CA ARG A 44 8.50 4.30 6.25
C ARG A 44 8.93 3.00 5.55
N ARG A 45 8.23 2.61 4.48
CA ARG A 45 8.55 1.39 3.73
C ARG A 45 9.91 1.45 3.03
N SER A 46 10.36 2.62 2.60
CA SER A 46 11.69 2.77 2.01
C SER A 46 12.81 2.70 3.04
N LEU A 47 12.55 3.07 4.30
CA LEU A 47 13.52 2.92 5.39
C LEU A 47 13.63 1.46 5.88
N ASP A 48 12.52 0.74 5.89
CA ASP A 48 12.45 -0.65 6.38
C ASP A 48 12.96 -1.67 5.36
N ASN A 49 12.94 -1.34 4.06
CA ASN A 49 13.32 -2.23 2.97
C ASN A 49 14.58 -1.75 2.23
N LYS A 50 15.35 -2.71 1.70
CA LYS A 50 16.48 -2.41 0.81
C LYS A 50 16.04 -2.44 -0.64
N GLY A 51 16.41 -1.42 -1.41
CA GLY A 51 16.10 -1.31 -2.84
C GLY A 51 15.03 -0.26 -3.13
N TYR A 52 14.32 -0.46 -4.24
CA TYR A 52 13.25 0.43 -4.69
C TYR A 52 11.89 -0.11 -4.25
N ILE A 53 11.05 0.77 -3.71
CA ILE A 53 9.69 0.46 -3.28
C ILE A 53 8.71 1.05 -4.28
N PHE A 54 7.76 0.25 -4.73
CA PHE A 54 6.78 0.63 -5.74
C PHE A 54 5.42 0.81 -5.08
N LYS A 55 4.99 2.05 -4.89
CA LYS A 55 3.64 2.32 -4.41
C LYS A 55 2.72 2.56 -5.62
N PRO A 56 1.80 1.63 -5.93
CA PRO A 56 0.80 1.86 -6.96
C PRO A 56 -0.22 2.92 -6.49
N PRO A 57 -0.87 3.61 -7.44
CA PRO A 57 -1.93 4.58 -7.12
C PRO A 57 -3.10 3.87 -6.44
N TYR A 58 -3.69 4.51 -5.42
CA TYR A 58 -4.93 4.02 -4.84
C TYR A 58 -6.10 4.34 -5.78
N ARG A 59 -6.94 3.34 -6.07
CA ARG A 59 -8.15 3.51 -6.89
C ARG A 59 -9.35 3.10 -6.05
N ASP A 60 -10.21 4.08 -5.76
CA ASP A 60 -11.51 3.84 -5.15
C ASP A 60 -12.51 3.44 -6.24
N ASP A 61 -13.29 2.40 -5.99
CA ASP A 61 -14.36 1.91 -6.88
C ASP A 61 -15.46 2.98 -7.10
N GLY A 62 -15.57 3.98 -6.22
CA GLY A 62 -16.51 5.10 -6.31
C GLY A 62 -16.09 6.26 -7.22
N TYR A 63 -14.82 6.36 -7.62
CA TYR A 63 -14.35 7.41 -8.53
C TYR A 63 -14.75 7.07 -9.96
N ARG A 64 -15.82 7.72 -10.45
CA ARG A 64 -16.27 7.63 -11.84
C ARG A 64 -15.09 7.82 -12.78
N GLY A 65 -15.05 7.01 -13.84
CA GLY A 65 -14.08 7.05 -14.95
C GLY A 65 -13.93 8.38 -15.71
N LEU A 66 -14.46 9.49 -15.21
CA LEU A 66 -14.52 10.81 -15.84
C LEU A 66 -13.40 11.77 -15.39
N ASP A 67 -12.81 11.60 -14.20
CA ASP A 67 -11.61 12.39 -13.80
C ASP A 67 -10.29 11.78 -14.31
N LEU A 68 -10.37 10.58 -14.90
CA LEU A 68 -9.26 9.83 -15.49
C LEU A 68 -8.67 10.47 -16.76
N GLU A 69 -9.40 11.38 -17.42
CA GLU A 69 -8.84 12.07 -18.59
C GLU A 69 -7.94 13.26 -18.21
N ASN A 70 -7.95 13.72 -16.95
CA ASN A 70 -7.28 14.96 -16.56
C ASN A 70 -6.22 14.82 -15.46
N SER A 71 -6.28 13.78 -14.62
CA SER A 71 -5.28 13.52 -13.59
C SER A 71 -4.30 12.44 -14.02
N THR A 72 -3.02 12.76 -14.07
CA THR A 72 -1.96 11.78 -14.36
C THR A 72 -1.81 10.81 -13.19
N VAL A 73 -2.53 9.69 -13.26
CA VAL A 73 -2.38 8.56 -12.36
C VAL A 73 -0.96 8.01 -12.48
N GLY A 74 -0.24 7.91 -11.37
CA GLY A 74 1.17 7.53 -11.41
C GLY A 74 1.59 6.56 -10.33
N ILE A 75 2.61 5.76 -10.64
CA ILE A 75 3.27 4.85 -9.70
C ILE A 75 4.38 5.63 -9.01
N LEU A 76 4.41 5.61 -7.68
CA LEU A 76 5.48 6.20 -6.90
C LEU A 76 6.58 5.16 -6.71
N VAL A 77 7.82 5.54 -7.00
CA VAL A 77 9.00 4.72 -6.76
C VAL A 77 9.90 5.46 -5.81
N SER A 78 10.24 4.84 -4.68
CA SER A 78 11.06 5.48 -3.65
C SER A 78 12.16 4.58 -3.13
N THR A 79 13.25 5.18 -2.66
CA THR A 79 14.36 4.47 -2.04
C THR A 79 15.02 5.32 -0.96
N ALA A 80 15.52 4.64 0.06
CA ALA A 80 16.27 5.24 1.14
C ALA A 80 17.68 5.66 0.67
N VAL A 81 18.11 6.85 1.06
CA VAL A 81 19.48 7.34 0.83
C VAL A 81 20.36 6.90 1.99
N GLU A 82 21.21 5.91 1.74
CA GLU A 82 22.28 5.51 2.66
C GLU A 82 23.56 6.32 2.40
N LEU A 83 24.05 7.04 3.42
CA LEU A 83 25.31 7.78 3.33
C LEU A 83 26.37 7.16 4.25
N SER A 84 27.53 6.84 3.69
CA SER A 84 28.71 6.41 4.44
C SER A 84 29.82 7.46 4.33
N ILE A 85 30.24 8.01 5.46
CA ILE A 85 31.37 8.94 5.55
C ILE A 85 32.42 8.32 6.46
N GLY A 86 33.63 8.08 5.92
CA GLY A 86 34.75 7.50 6.67
C GLY A 86 34.51 6.05 7.15
N GLY A 87 33.81 5.24 6.36
CA GLY A 87 33.50 3.84 6.71
C GLY A 87 32.42 3.67 7.77
N ARG A 88 31.78 4.77 8.21
CA ARG A 88 30.64 4.76 9.13
C ARG A 88 29.40 5.23 8.38
N THR A 89 28.35 4.41 8.42
CA THR A 89 27.05 4.82 7.89
C THR A 89 26.39 5.76 8.88
N LEU A 90 25.94 6.92 8.39
CA LEU A 90 25.41 7.99 9.21
C LEU A 90 23.96 7.71 9.62
N LYS A 91 23.56 8.22 10.79
CA LYS A 91 22.18 8.26 11.26
C LYS A 91 21.77 9.73 11.42
N PRO A 92 20.58 10.15 10.97
CA PRO A 92 20.02 11.42 11.39
C PRO A 92 19.82 11.47 12.91
N ALA A 93 20.07 12.65 13.48
CA ALA A 93 19.77 12.95 14.87
C ALA A 93 18.30 13.46 14.97
N GLY A 94 17.35 12.54 14.83
CA GLY A 94 15.91 12.79 14.96
C GLY A 94 15.33 12.08 16.17
N GLY A 95 14.51 12.80 16.95
CA GLY A 95 14.07 12.45 18.30
C GLY A 95 13.51 11.05 18.51
N GLN A 96 13.94 10.45 19.62
CA GLN A 96 13.52 9.17 20.15
C GLN A 96 12.06 9.24 20.65
N GLY A 97 11.08 9.09 19.76
CA GLY A 97 9.72 8.70 20.09
C GLY A 97 9.62 7.18 20.23
N ARG A 98 10.17 6.61 21.32
CA ARG A 98 9.94 5.20 21.65
C ARG A 98 8.47 4.99 21.97
N CYS A 99 7.72 4.34 21.09
CA CYS A 99 6.51 3.63 21.52
C CYS A 99 6.97 2.37 22.28
N GLY A 100 6.65 2.30 23.57
CA GLY A 100 7.15 1.28 24.47
C GLY A 100 6.64 -0.12 24.13
N ARG A 101 7.56 -1.07 23.96
CA ARG A 101 7.28 -2.49 24.25
C ARG A 101 7.75 -2.76 25.68
N PRO A 102 6.92 -3.34 26.57
CA PRO A 102 7.43 -3.87 27.83
C PRO A 102 8.41 -5.00 27.51
N ALA A 103 9.54 -4.98 28.21
CA ALA A 103 10.60 -5.95 28.05
C ALA A 103 10.09 -7.36 28.39
N ALA A 104 10.00 -8.23 27.38
CA ALA A 104 10.08 -9.67 27.58
C ALA A 104 11.43 -10.12 27.03
N HIS A 105 12.21 -10.74 27.91
CA HIS A 105 13.53 -11.29 27.66
C HIS A 105 13.55 -12.21 26.43
N ALA A 106 14.23 -11.76 25.38
CA ALA A 106 14.90 -12.63 24.42
C ALA A 106 16.19 -11.92 24.01
N ALA A 107 17.32 -12.53 24.37
CA ALA A 107 18.62 -12.09 23.90
C ALA A 107 18.70 -12.43 22.41
N GLU A 108 18.48 -11.43 21.55
CA GLU A 108 18.78 -11.55 20.13
C GLU A 108 20.07 -10.78 19.84
N GLU A 109 20.98 -11.48 19.19
CA GLU A 109 22.30 -11.08 18.75
C GLU A 109 22.24 -9.68 18.11
N ALA A 110 23.05 -8.76 18.63
CA ALA A 110 23.04 -7.36 18.21
C ALA A 110 23.48 -7.25 16.74
N SER A 111 22.51 -7.28 15.82
CA SER A 111 22.67 -6.81 14.44
C SER A 111 23.35 -5.44 14.46
N PRO A 112 24.34 -5.17 13.57
CA PRO A 112 25.03 -3.89 13.53
C PRO A 112 23.99 -2.76 13.45
N PRO A 113 24.23 -1.61 14.10
CA PRO A 113 23.22 -0.57 14.25
C PRO A 113 22.76 -0.13 12.86
N ALA A 114 21.55 -0.56 12.48
CA ALA A 114 20.91 -0.21 11.21
C ALA A 114 21.04 1.30 11.02
N ALA A 115 21.79 1.70 10.01
CA ALA A 115 21.96 3.11 9.67
C ALA A 115 20.60 3.63 9.24
N MET A 116 20.18 4.75 9.82
CA MET A 116 18.92 5.36 9.44
C MET A 116 19.21 6.26 8.22
N PRO A 117 18.55 6.03 7.08
CA PRO A 117 18.69 6.87 5.89
C PRO A 117 18.43 8.34 6.22
N LEU A 118 19.25 9.24 5.69
CA LEU A 118 19.12 10.69 5.94
C LEU A 118 17.94 11.31 5.15
N ALA A 119 17.50 10.64 4.10
CA ALA A 119 16.37 11.03 3.27
C ALA A 119 15.82 9.82 2.50
N VAL A 120 14.60 9.96 2.01
CA VAL A 120 14.00 9.08 1.00
C VAL A 120 13.82 9.91 -0.27
N VAL A 121 14.34 9.43 -1.38
CA VAL A 121 14.17 10.05 -2.69
C VAL A 121 13.29 9.17 -3.57
N GLY A 122 12.59 9.79 -4.50
CA GLY A 122 11.73 9.04 -5.39
C GLY A 122 11.24 9.81 -6.60
N VAL A 123 10.48 9.09 -7.43
CA VAL A 123 9.89 9.58 -8.67
C VAL A 123 8.44 9.15 -8.76
N LYS A 124 7.60 9.98 -9.36
CA LYS A 124 6.24 9.63 -9.78
C LYS A 124 6.29 9.32 -11.27
N LEU A 125 5.95 8.10 -11.63
CA LEU A 125 6.00 7.58 -13.00
C LEU A 125 4.61 7.60 -13.61
N ASP A 126 4.52 7.92 -14.89
CA ASP A 126 3.25 7.85 -15.62
C ASP A 126 2.84 6.38 -15.83
N LEU A 127 1.67 5.98 -15.31
CA LEU A 127 1.25 4.58 -15.29
C LEU A 127 1.16 3.98 -16.70
N GLU A 128 0.55 4.69 -17.65
CA GLU A 128 0.33 4.22 -19.02
C GLU A 128 1.68 4.08 -19.75
N ALA A 129 2.51 5.12 -19.70
CA ALA A 129 3.82 5.12 -20.35
C ALA A 129 4.77 4.06 -19.76
N TRP A 130 4.66 3.77 -18.46
CA TRP A 130 5.47 2.74 -17.82
C TRP A 130 4.95 1.33 -18.05
N ALA A 131 3.63 1.13 -18.11
CA ALA A 131 3.05 -0.17 -18.43
C ALA A 131 3.54 -0.69 -19.78
N GLU A 132 3.57 0.17 -20.80
CA GLU A 132 4.10 -0.17 -22.13
C GLU A 132 5.59 -0.53 -22.09
N LYS A 133 6.40 0.23 -21.37
CA LYS A 133 7.83 -0.09 -21.20
C LYS A 133 8.04 -1.40 -20.45
N PHE A 134 7.24 -1.68 -19.42
CA PHE A 134 7.30 -2.93 -18.67
C PHE A 134 7.00 -4.13 -19.56
N LYS A 135 5.94 -4.07 -20.39
CA LYS A 135 5.61 -5.12 -21.36
C LYS A 135 6.78 -5.39 -22.32
N VAL A 136 7.44 -4.32 -22.79
CA VAL A 136 8.64 -4.46 -23.66
C VAL A 136 9.82 -5.08 -22.91
N LEU A 137 10.07 -4.70 -21.65
CA LEU A 137 11.18 -5.26 -20.86
C LEU A 137 10.93 -6.71 -20.41
N ALA A 138 9.68 -7.07 -20.20
CA ALA A 138 9.24 -8.40 -19.83
C ALA A 138 9.00 -9.32 -21.06
N SER A 139 9.12 -8.78 -22.27
CA SER A 139 9.06 -9.55 -23.52
C SER A 139 10.45 -9.79 -24.10
N ASN A 140 10.58 -10.79 -24.96
CA ASN A 140 11.84 -11.06 -25.67
C ASN A 140 11.96 -10.26 -26.99
N ARG A 141 11.16 -9.21 -27.18
CA ARG A 141 11.30 -8.32 -28.34
C ARG A 141 12.12 -7.09 -27.95
N THR A 142 13.27 -6.92 -28.61
CA THR A 142 13.92 -5.61 -28.66
C THR A 142 13.13 -4.69 -29.58
N ASP A 143 13.13 -3.41 -29.24
CA ASP A 143 12.47 -2.32 -29.96
C ASP A 143 12.72 -2.36 -31.48
N ARG A 144 11.74 -1.80 -32.19
CA ARG A 144 11.42 -1.88 -33.61
C ARG A 144 12.53 -1.29 -34.50
N ASP A 145 13.66 -1.96 -34.64
CA ASP A 145 14.51 -1.94 -35.85
C ASP A 145 15.65 -2.98 -35.77
N GLN A 146 15.67 -3.86 -36.77
CA GLN A 146 16.80 -4.60 -37.35
C GLN A 146 17.90 -5.20 -36.43
N LEU A 147 18.07 -6.52 -36.55
CA LEU A 147 19.34 -7.25 -36.30
C LEU A 147 19.88 -7.33 -34.86
N GLY A 148 19.05 -7.16 -33.82
CA GLY A 148 19.42 -7.48 -32.43
C GLY A 148 19.12 -8.93 -32.07
N ALA A 149 20.12 -9.71 -31.68
CA ALA A 149 19.99 -11.13 -31.31
C ALA A 149 18.88 -11.36 -30.26
N ARG A 150 17.94 -12.26 -30.55
CA ARG A 150 17.07 -12.87 -29.54
C ARG A 150 17.95 -13.38 -28.40
N ARG A 151 17.61 -13.08 -27.15
CA ARG A 151 18.31 -13.66 -25.97
C ARG A 151 18.03 -15.16 -25.79
N CYS A 152 17.08 -15.68 -26.55
CA CYS A 152 16.71 -17.09 -26.59
C CYS A 152 17.42 -17.80 -27.76
N ASP A 153 17.95 -18.99 -27.47
CA ASP A 153 18.52 -19.92 -28.44
C ASP A 153 17.50 -20.26 -29.55
N PRO A 154 17.90 -20.42 -30.83
CA PRO A 154 16.96 -20.65 -31.94
C PRO A 154 16.16 -21.96 -31.85
N SER A 155 16.58 -22.91 -31.01
CA SER A 155 16.00 -24.26 -30.90
C SER A 155 14.80 -24.36 -29.97
N THR A 156 14.61 -23.40 -29.06
CA THR A 156 13.55 -23.39 -28.06
C THR A 156 12.67 -22.17 -28.28
N SER A 157 11.36 -22.38 -28.46
CA SER A 157 10.38 -21.30 -28.41
C SER A 157 10.63 -20.48 -27.15
N CYS A 158 10.78 -19.16 -27.28
CA CYS A 158 11.12 -18.32 -26.13
C CYS A 158 9.90 -18.30 -25.17
N GLU A 159 10.00 -19.10 -24.12
CA GLU A 159 8.90 -19.55 -23.26
C GLU A 159 8.36 -18.46 -22.31
N MET A 160 9.00 -17.30 -22.26
CA MET A 160 8.71 -16.22 -21.30
C MET A 160 8.47 -14.89 -22.03
N ASP A 161 7.45 -14.82 -22.89
CA ASP A 161 7.08 -13.60 -23.60
C ASP A 161 5.78 -13.01 -23.02
N CYS A 162 5.90 -11.91 -22.28
CA CYS A 162 4.79 -11.19 -21.65
C CYS A 162 4.06 -10.26 -22.65
N GLU A 163 3.63 -10.82 -23.79
CA GLU A 163 2.82 -10.09 -24.76
C GLU A 163 1.51 -9.59 -24.11
N ALA A 164 1.02 -8.45 -24.59
CA ALA A 164 -0.21 -7.85 -24.10
C ALA A 164 -1.40 -8.79 -24.34
N ASN A 165 -2.22 -9.01 -23.32
CA ASN A 165 -3.37 -9.92 -23.36
C ASN A 165 -3.04 -11.35 -23.83
N ASN A 166 -1.83 -11.85 -23.55
CA ASN A 166 -1.49 -13.23 -23.83
C ASN A 166 -2.38 -14.17 -22.98
N LYS A 167 -2.96 -15.20 -23.62
CA LYS A 167 -3.81 -16.18 -22.94
C LYS A 167 -3.01 -17.29 -22.26
N ASP A 168 -1.77 -17.49 -22.69
CA ASP A 168 -0.94 -18.60 -22.23
C ASP A 168 -0.08 -18.21 -21.02
N LEU A 169 0.22 -16.91 -20.86
CA LEU A 169 1.09 -16.39 -19.80
C LEU A 169 0.48 -15.16 -19.12
N LEU A 170 0.41 -15.23 -17.79
CA LEU A 170 0.05 -14.11 -16.92
C LEU A 170 1.32 -13.48 -16.33
N CYS A 171 1.57 -12.21 -16.65
CA CYS A 171 2.72 -11.47 -16.16
C CYS A 171 2.25 -10.30 -15.30
N VAL A 172 2.61 -10.35 -14.01
CA VAL A 172 2.22 -9.35 -13.01
C VAL A 172 3.44 -8.84 -12.27
N LEU A 173 3.44 -7.55 -11.96
CA LEU A 173 4.38 -6.94 -11.03
C LEU A 173 3.64 -6.65 -9.72
N ILE A 174 4.10 -7.23 -8.63
CA ILE A 174 3.51 -7.12 -7.30
C ILE A 174 4.56 -6.54 -6.36
N ASP A 175 4.16 -5.56 -5.56
CA ASP A 175 5.02 -4.91 -4.57
C ASP A 175 5.18 -5.75 -3.28
N ASP A 176 6.13 -5.43 -2.40
CA ASP A 176 6.40 -6.21 -1.17
C ASP A 176 5.19 -6.30 -0.21
N GLY A 177 4.25 -5.35 -0.31
CA GLY A 177 2.98 -5.37 0.41
C GLY A 177 1.90 -6.26 -0.21
N GLY A 178 2.16 -6.89 -1.36
CA GLY A 178 1.17 -7.71 -2.06
C GLY A 178 0.17 -6.90 -2.89
N PHE A 179 0.52 -5.69 -3.32
CA PHE A 179 -0.34 -4.84 -4.17
C PHE A 179 0.02 -4.97 -5.64
N LEU A 180 -0.99 -4.98 -6.51
CA LEU A 180 -0.77 -5.05 -7.96
C LEU A 180 -0.24 -3.70 -8.49
N VAL A 181 0.96 -3.74 -9.09
CA VAL A 181 1.62 -2.56 -9.69
C VAL A 181 1.37 -2.50 -11.19
N LEU A 182 1.60 -3.60 -11.92
CA LEU A 182 1.41 -3.70 -13.37
C LEU A 182 0.96 -5.11 -13.76
N SER A 183 0.27 -5.23 -14.88
CA SER A 183 -0.18 -6.50 -15.47
C SER A 183 -0.10 -6.44 -17.00
N ASN A 184 0.15 -7.58 -17.64
CA ASN A 184 0.03 -7.73 -19.08
C ASN A 184 -1.43 -7.84 -19.58
N GLN A 185 -2.37 -8.14 -18.68
CA GLN A 185 -3.80 -8.25 -19.01
C GLN A 185 -4.51 -6.90 -18.90
N GLU A 186 -5.34 -6.55 -19.88
CA GLU A 186 -6.11 -5.30 -19.95
C GLU A 186 -7.18 -5.17 -18.86
N ASP A 187 -7.82 -6.27 -18.48
CA ASP A 187 -8.82 -6.32 -17.41
C ASP A 187 -8.23 -6.02 -16.03
N HIS A 188 -6.93 -6.24 -15.85
CA HIS A 188 -6.20 -5.91 -14.63
C HIS A 188 -5.81 -4.41 -14.55
N TRP A 189 -5.92 -3.62 -15.63
CA TRP A 189 -5.49 -2.21 -15.61
C TRP A 189 -6.32 -1.37 -14.64
N PHE A 190 -7.61 -1.67 -14.51
CA PHE A 190 -8.52 -1.03 -13.54
C PHE A 190 -8.33 -1.55 -12.11
N GLN A 191 -7.62 -2.67 -11.96
CA GLN A 191 -7.36 -3.32 -10.67
C GLN A 191 -5.97 -2.97 -10.10
N VAL A 192 -5.14 -2.23 -10.85
CA VAL A 192 -3.88 -1.68 -10.36
C VAL A 192 -4.12 -0.87 -9.09
N GLY A 193 -3.34 -1.15 -8.05
CA GLY A 193 -3.49 -0.56 -6.72
C GLY A 193 -4.29 -1.40 -5.73
N LYS A 194 -5.05 -2.41 -6.20
CA LYS A 194 -5.77 -3.33 -5.31
C LYS A 194 -4.82 -4.34 -4.68
N PHE A 195 -5.21 -4.85 -3.52
CA PHE A 195 -4.51 -5.97 -2.91
C PHE A 195 -4.64 -7.21 -3.81
N PHE A 196 -3.56 -7.95 -4.00
CA PHE A 196 -3.52 -8.99 -5.04
C PHE A 196 -4.49 -10.14 -4.78
N SER A 197 -4.89 -10.41 -3.52
CA SER A 197 -5.96 -11.38 -3.24
C SER A 197 -7.35 -10.95 -3.71
N GLU A 198 -7.58 -9.66 -3.94
CA GLU A 198 -8.84 -9.17 -4.54
C GLU A 198 -8.85 -9.38 -6.06
N VAL A 199 -7.67 -9.41 -6.68
CA VAL A 199 -7.47 -9.63 -8.13
C VAL A 199 -7.44 -11.13 -8.43
N ASP A 200 -6.54 -11.87 -7.78
CA ASP A 200 -6.39 -13.32 -7.90
C ASP A 200 -6.04 -13.95 -6.53
N ALA A 201 -7.07 -14.37 -5.81
CA ALA A 201 -6.93 -15.03 -4.52
C ALA A 201 -6.16 -16.36 -4.60
N ASN A 202 -6.29 -17.10 -5.71
CA ASN A 202 -5.68 -18.42 -5.87
C ASN A 202 -4.17 -18.29 -6.00
N LEU A 203 -3.72 -17.36 -6.87
CA LEU A 203 -2.30 -17.11 -7.07
C LEU A 203 -1.66 -16.52 -5.82
N MET A 204 -2.32 -15.58 -5.13
CA MET A 204 -1.80 -15.02 -3.88
C MET A 204 -1.68 -16.08 -2.77
N SER A 205 -2.65 -16.99 -2.68
CA SER A 205 -2.60 -18.14 -1.76
C SER A 205 -1.44 -19.09 -2.09
N ALA A 206 -1.21 -19.36 -3.38
CA ALA A 206 -0.06 -20.16 -3.82
C ALA A 206 1.29 -19.49 -3.47
N LEU A 207 1.41 -18.16 -3.65
CA LEU A 207 2.60 -17.41 -3.28
C LEU A 207 2.86 -17.45 -1.76
N TYR A 208 1.80 -17.37 -0.95
CA TYR A 208 1.89 -17.52 0.50
C TYR A 208 2.33 -18.95 0.90
N ASN A 209 1.71 -19.98 0.31
CA ASN A 209 2.03 -21.38 0.60
C ASN A 209 3.47 -21.75 0.20
N ASN A 210 3.98 -21.12 -0.86
CA ASN A 210 5.37 -21.28 -1.31
C ASN A 210 6.35 -20.35 -0.57
N SER A 211 5.94 -19.69 0.51
CA SER A 211 6.77 -18.81 1.35
C SER A 211 7.34 -17.57 0.67
N PHE A 212 6.75 -17.10 -0.43
CA PHE A 212 7.12 -15.82 -1.05
C PHE A 212 6.61 -14.62 -0.25
N TYR A 213 5.44 -14.75 0.38
CA TYR A 213 4.84 -13.73 1.24
C TYR A 213 4.56 -14.29 2.63
N ALA A 214 4.66 -13.41 3.64
CA ALA A 214 4.30 -13.70 5.01
C ALA A 214 3.19 -12.74 5.47
N ARG A 215 2.14 -13.30 6.08
CA ARG A 215 1.03 -12.50 6.62
C ARG A 215 1.37 -12.05 8.04
N LYS A 216 1.20 -10.76 8.32
CA LYS A 216 1.28 -10.18 9.66
C LYS A 216 -0.05 -9.51 10.00
N GLU A 217 -0.68 -9.97 11.07
CA GLU A 217 -1.95 -9.42 11.55
C GLU A 217 -1.70 -8.49 12.74
N SER A 218 -2.45 -7.38 12.78
CA SER A 218 -2.46 -6.42 13.89
C SER A 218 -3.88 -5.91 14.12
N TYR A 219 -4.22 -5.60 15.37
CA TYR A 219 -5.56 -5.14 15.75
C TYR A 219 -5.54 -3.65 16.09
N ASP A 220 -6.37 -2.86 15.40
CA ASP A 220 -6.59 -1.45 15.69
C ASP A 220 -7.86 -1.24 16.51
N PHE A 221 -7.67 -1.03 17.81
CA PHE A 221 -8.74 -0.79 18.78
C PHE A 221 -9.33 0.63 18.72
N GLN A 222 -8.79 1.52 17.88
CA GLN A 222 -9.24 2.91 17.73
C GLN A 222 -9.99 3.16 16.42
N SER A 223 -10.21 2.12 15.62
CA SER A 223 -10.96 2.20 14.36
C SER A 223 -12.47 2.44 14.58
N VAL A 224 -13.12 3.00 13.56
CA VAL A 224 -14.58 3.22 13.54
C VAL A 224 -15.18 2.35 12.44
N CYS A 225 -16.16 1.51 12.80
CA CYS A 225 -16.91 0.68 11.86
C CYS A 225 -18.37 1.14 11.79
N ALA A 226 -19.00 0.98 10.63
CA ALA A 226 -20.45 1.11 10.54
C ALA A 226 -21.11 0.07 11.46
N PRO A 227 -22.11 0.43 12.26
CA PRO A 227 -22.82 -0.53 13.07
C PRO A 227 -23.49 -1.57 12.17
N GLU A 228 -23.34 -2.85 12.48
CA GLU A 228 -24.05 -3.91 11.77
C GLU A 228 -25.57 -3.69 11.91
N ALA A 229 -26.29 -3.84 10.80
CA ALA A 229 -27.75 -3.81 10.82
C ALA A 229 -28.25 -4.88 11.79
N GLN A 230 -29.01 -4.48 12.82
CA GLN A 230 -29.56 -5.44 13.77
C GLN A 230 -30.44 -6.44 13.04
N SER A 231 -30.05 -7.71 13.08
CA SER A 231 -30.94 -8.82 12.80
C SER A 231 -32.03 -8.80 13.87
N ASN A 232 -33.23 -8.33 13.51
CA ASN A 232 -34.41 -8.33 14.37
C ASN A 232 -34.96 -9.76 14.63
N THR A 233 -34.09 -10.77 14.75
CA THR A 233 -34.47 -12.14 15.11
C THR A 233 -34.35 -12.42 16.61
N GLY A 234 -33.96 -11.44 17.42
CA GLY A 234 -34.01 -11.51 18.88
C GLY A 234 -35.26 -10.84 19.45
N ALA A 235 -36.38 -11.57 19.54
CA ALA A 235 -37.56 -11.14 20.28
C ALA A 235 -37.36 -11.36 21.80
N ALA A 236 -36.48 -10.57 22.42
CA ALA A 236 -36.41 -10.44 23.87
C ALA A 236 -36.71 -8.98 24.23
N PRO A 237 -37.71 -8.70 25.09
CA PRO A 237 -38.06 -7.33 25.45
C PRO A 237 -36.85 -6.64 26.12
N ARG A 238 -36.36 -5.55 25.52
CA ARG A 238 -35.25 -4.73 26.04
C ARG A 238 -35.66 -3.84 27.22
N GLY A 239 -36.47 -4.36 28.14
CA GLY A 239 -36.97 -3.62 29.29
C GLY A 239 -36.78 -4.38 30.57
N VAL A 240 -35.61 -4.25 31.21
CA VAL A 240 -35.50 -4.51 32.64
C VAL A 240 -35.96 -3.23 33.33
N PHE A 241 -37.20 -3.22 33.82
CA PHE A 241 -37.67 -2.17 34.71
C PHE A 241 -36.92 -2.32 36.04
N VAL A 242 -35.99 -1.40 36.31
CA VAL A 242 -35.32 -1.30 37.61
C VAL A 242 -36.16 -0.37 38.49
N PRO A 243 -36.91 -0.88 39.48
CA PRO A 243 -37.74 -0.04 40.32
C PRO A 243 -36.89 0.96 41.10
N THR A 244 -37.34 2.20 41.12
CA THR A 244 -36.74 3.29 41.90
C THR A 244 -37.27 3.28 43.33
N MET A 245 -36.60 3.99 44.25
CA MET A 245 -37.11 4.11 45.64
C MET A 245 -38.52 4.71 45.72
N ALA A 246 -38.91 5.53 44.74
CA ALA A 246 -40.26 6.06 44.64
C ALA A 246 -41.29 4.96 44.36
N ASP A 247 -40.94 3.93 43.57
CA ASP A 247 -41.82 2.80 43.27
C ASP A 247 -42.07 1.94 44.51
N PHE A 248 -41.05 1.75 45.36
CA PHE A 248 -41.19 1.08 46.65
C PHE A 248 -42.08 1.85 47.63
N LEU A 249 -41.92 3.17 47.70
CA LEU A 249 -42.73 4.03 48.57
C LEU A 249 -44.19 4.08 48.13
N ASN A 250 -44.45 4.09 46.82
CA ASN A 250 -45.81 3.99 46.28
C ASN A 250 -46.44 2.63 46.64
N LEU A 251 -45.74 1.50 46.44
CA LEU A 251 -46.23 0.17 46.84
C LEU A 251 -46.55 0.07 48.34
N ALA A 252 -45.71 0.65 49.20
CA ALA A 252 -45.95 0.70 50.63
C ALA A 252 -47.22 1.49 50.98
N TRP A 253 -47.45 2.63 50.31
CA TRP A 253 -48.69 3.39 50.44
C TRP A 253 -49.93 2.57 50.05
N TRP A 254 -49.91 1.89 48.90
CA TRP A 254 -51.09 1.15 48.42
C TRP A 254 -51.41 -0.05 49.31
N THR A 255 -50.39 -0.76 49.78
CA THR A 255 -50.57 -1.88 50.74
C THR A 255 -51.06 -1.39 52.09
N SER A 256 -50.58 -0.23 52.54
CA SER A 256 -51.14 0.39 53.74
C SER A 256 -52.59 0.80 53.51
N ALA A 257 -52.95 1.49 52.43
CA ALA A 257 -54.32 1.94 52.15
C ALA A 257 -55.33 0.79 51.93
N ALA A 258 -54.88 -0.37 51.43
CA ALA A 258 -55.72 -1.55 51.26
C ALA A 258 -55.91 -2.38 52.54
N ALA A 259 -55.18 -2.07 53.62
CA ALA A 259 -55.23 -2.77 54.90
C ALA A 259 -56.14 -2.06 55.95
N TRP A 260 -57.00 -1.12 55.54
CA TRP A 260 -58.01 -0.44 56.38
C TRP A 260 -59.41 -0.61 55.81
#